data_AF-A0A0M3U9G8-F1
#
_entry.id   AF-A0A0M3U9G8-F1
#
_cell.length_a   1.000
_cell.length_b   1.000
_cell.length_c   1.000
_cell.angle_alpha   90.00
_cell.angle_beta   90.00
_cell.angle_gamma   90.00
#
_symmetry.space_group_name_H-M   'P 1'
#
loop_
_entity.id
_entity.type
_entity.pdbx_description
1 polymer ?
#
loop_
_entity_poly.entity_id
_entity_poly.type
_entity_poly.pdbx_seq_one_letter_code
_entity_poly.pdbx_strand_id
1 'polypeptide(L)'
;MALTAAESARAGGPLAALSGEAGETDLLVVRDDPAPTRRPLTPVEARELLAAEDDTEDVPVAALPVERVRVHRLGLRWAVQDGDEADLVAALSELVGFDPDDDTWCVAPAAAGPVDDPEIEVVRRAVRRVARVYGLPVLPYRPAGPVAEDVTEPEVLPSAV
;
A
#
# COMPACT_ATOMS: atom_id res chain seq x y z
N MET A 1 0.28 7.74 -5.70
CA MET A 1 -0.19 6.33 -5.56
C MET A 1 -0.35 5.99 -4.09
N ALA A 2 -1.26 5.11 -3.68
CA ALA A 2 -1.33 4.60 -2.30
C ALA A 2 -1.50 3.08 -2.26
N LEU A 3 -0.81 2.42 -1.33
CA LEU A 3 -0.82 0.97 -1.14
C LEU A 3 -0.32 0.55 0.26
N THR A 4 -0.67 -0.65 0.68
CA THR A 4 -0.10 -1.36 1.84
C THR A 4 1.25 -1.98 1.49
N ALA A 5 2.11 -2.29 2.48
CA ALA A 5 3.40 -2.95 2.22
C ALA A 5 3.24 -4.32 1.52
N ALA A 6 2.24 -5.11 1.90
CA ALA A 6 1.90 -6.39 1.25
C ALA A 6 1.41 -6.20 -0.19
N GLU A 7 0.78 -5.08 -0.51
CA GLU A 7 0.48 -4.72 -1.90
C GLU A 7 1.73 -4.32 -2.66
N SER A 8 2.70 -3.61 -2.06
CA SER A 8 3.98 -3.30 -2.72
C SER A 8 4.68 -4.57 -3.18
N ALA A 9 4.77 -5.58 -2.30
CA ALA A 9 5.38 -6.87 -2.62
C ALA A 9 4.64 -7.61 -3.76
N ARG A 10 3.31 -7.52 -3.79
CA ARG A 10 2.45 -8.19 -4.81
C ARG A 10 2.36 -7.44 -6.13
N ALA A 11 2.51 -6.13 -6.11
CA ALA A 11 2.24 -5.26 -7.25
C ALA A 11 3.51 -4.80 -8.00
N GLY A 12 4.69 -5.22 -7.53
CA GLY A 12 5.99 -4.74 -8.01
C GLY A 12 6.11 -4.62 -9.53
N GLY A 13 5.74 -5.65 -10.31
CA GLY A 13 5.83 -5.60 -11.78
C GLY A 13 4.93 -4.55 -12.44
N PRO A 14 3.60 -4.60 -12.23
CA PRO A 14 2.66 -3.60 -12.75
C PRO A 14 2.96 -2.17 -12.30
N LEU A 15 3.38 -1.98 -11.04
CA LEU A 15 3.70 -0.64 -10.52
C LEU A 15 5.03 -0.12 -11.04
N ALA A 16 6.05 -0.98 -11.22
CA ALA A 16 7.30 -0.59 -11.84
C ALA A 16 7.11 -0.14 -13.29
N ALA A 17 6.23 -0.81 -14.05
CA ALA A 17 5.89 -0.40 -15.41
C ALA A 17 5.23 0.99 -15.44
N LEU A 18 4.24 1.19 -14.58
CA LEU A 18 3.53 2.46 -14.44
C LEU A 18 4.44 3.61 -13.98
N SER A 19 5.33 3.36 -13.02
CA SER A 19 6.33 4.34 -12.58
C SER A 19 7.38 4.64 -13.66
N GLY A 20 7.70 3.67 -14.53
CA GLY A 20 8.64 3.89 -15.64
C GLY A 20 8.09 4.79 -16.76
N GLU A 21 6.76 4.85 -16.91
CA GLU A 21 6.09 5.75 -17.85
C GLU A 21 5.96 7.18 -17.30
N ALA A 22 6.02 7.34 -15.97
CA ALA A 22 5.92 8.64 -15.30
C ALA A 22 7.27 9.38 -15.24
N GLY A 23 7.21 10.73 -15.27
CA GLY A 23 8.37 11.59 -15.04
C GLY A 23 8.81 11.60 -13.57
N GLU A 24 7.86 11.73 -12.65
CA GLU A 24 8.03 11.59 -11.19
C GLU A 24 6.91 10.70 -10.64
N THR A 25 7.15 9.97 -9.55
CA THR A 25 6.13 9.17 -8.87
C THR A 25 6.17 9.40 -7.38
N ASP A 26 5.05 9.87 -6.80
CA ASP A 26 4.84 9.85 -5.35
C ASP A 26 4.05 8.60 -4.93
N LEU A 27 4.63 7.86 -3.98
CA LEU A 27 4.08 6.63 -3.43
C LEU A 27 3.80 6.80 -1.94
N LEU A 28 2.54 6.65 -1.54
CA LEU A 28 2.10 6.56 -0.16
C LEU A 28 2.02 5.09 0.31
N VAL A 29 2.89 4.71 1.24
CA VAL A 29 2.79 3.46 2.00
C VAL A 29 1.88 3.71 3.20
N VAL A 30 0.71 3.08 3.21
CA VAL A 30 -0.34 3.32 4.22
C VAL A 30 0.03 2.69 5.56
N ARG A 31 0.58 1.48 5.54
CA ARG A 31 1.06 0.73 6.70
C ARG A 31 2.18 -0.23 6.32
N ASP A 32 3.02 -0.54 7.29
CA ASP A 32 3.99 -1.62 7.23
C ASP A 32 3.36 -2.97 7.59
N ASP A 33 3.93 -4.06 7.09
CA ASP A 33 3.46 -5.43 7.33
C ASP A 33 4.41 -6.23 8.21
N PRO A 34 3.88 -7.14 9.06
CA PRO A 34 2.45 -7.45 9.25
C PRO A 34 1.73 -6.44 10.16
N ALA A 35 0.46 -6.13 9.87
CA ALA A 35 -0.32 -5.30 10.80
C ALA A 35 -0.57 -6.01 12.15
N PRO A 36 -0.36 -5.30 13.27
CA PRO A 36 -0.89 -5.70 14.56
C PRO A 36 -2.43 -5.80 14.53
N THR A 37 -2.98 -6.83 15.15
CA THR A 37 -4.42 -6.92 15.40
C THR A 37 -4.85 -5.83 16.37
N ARG A 38 -5.90 -5.08 16.01
CA ARG A 38 -6.42 -3.97 16.82
C ARG A 38 -6.91 -4.49 18.17
N ARG A 39 -6.19 -4.16 19.24
CA ARG A 39 -6.63 -4.31 20.63
C ARG A 39 -6.69 -2.92 21.27
N PRO A 40 -7.71 -2.63 22.10
CA PRO A 40 -7.72 -1.39 22.87
C PRO A 40 -6.49 -1.30 23.76
N LEU A 41 -5.73 -0.22 23.57
CA LEU A 41 -4.59 0.13 24.40
C LEU A 41 -5.06 0.76 25.71
N THR A 42 -4.40 0.42 26.80
CA THR A 42 -4.49 1.17 28.04
C THR A 42 -3.81 2.54 27.88
N PRO A 43 -4.14 3.54 28.71
CA PRO A 43 -3.48 4.85 28.66
C PRO A 43 -1.96 4.81 28.89
N VAL A 44 -1.45 3.77 29.55
CA VAL A 44 -0.01 3.55 29.76
C VAL A 44 0.63 3.02 28.49
N GLU A 45 0.05 1.99 27.87
CA GLU A 45 0.52 1.45 26.59
C GLU A 45 0.47 2.52 25.50
N ALA A 46 -0.55 3.37 25.45
CA ALA A 46 -0.63 4.47 24.50
C ALA A 46 0.50 5.49 24.67
N ARG A 47 0.92 5.78 25.92
CA ARG A 47 2.04 6.69 26.21
C ARG A 47 3.39 6.09 25.87
N GLU A 48 3.59 4.81 26.18
CA GLU A 48 4.81 4.08 25.82
C GLU A 48 4.97 3.99 24.31
N LEU A 49 3.85 3.79 23.59
CA LEU A 49 3.82 3.66 22.14
C LEU A 49 4.05 5.00 21.40
N LEU A 50 3.68 6.13 22.03
CA LEU A 50 4.01 7.48 21.57
C LEU A 50 5.46 7.89 21.91
N ALA A 51 6.06 7.28 22.93
CA ALA A 51 7.43 7.56 23.36
C ALA A 51 8.48 6.71 22.62
N ALA A 52 8.06 5.62 21.98
CA ALA A 52 8.86 4.89 21.02
C ALA A 52 9.00 5.75 19.75
N GLU A 53 10.06 6.57 19.72
CA GLU A 53 10.54 7.17 18.48
C GLU A 53 10.85 6.08 17.45
N ASP A 54 10.75 6.48 16.20
CA ASP A 54 10.62 5.69 14.97
C ASP A 54 11.81 4.74 14.68
N ASP A 55 11.97 3.68 15.46
CA ASP A 55 12.80 2.50 15.13
C ASP A 55 12.05 1.57 14.15
N THR A 56 11.34 2.12 13.16
CA THR A 56 10.87 1.32 12.03
C THR A 56 12.05 1.11 11.09
N GLU A 57 12.70 -0.05 11.21
CA GLU A 57 13.70 -0.49 10.23
C GLU A 57 13.10 -0.34 8.82
N ASP A 58 13.85 0.31 7.92
CA ASP A 58 13.47 0.56 6.52
C ASP A 58 13.10 -0.76 5.82
N VAL A 59 11.82 -1.15 5.87
CA VAL A 59 11.34 -2.28 5.08
C VAL A 59 11.38 -1.82 3.63
N PRO A 60 12.15 -2.48 2.75
CA PRO A 60 12.28 -2.05 1.37
C PRO A 60 10.94 -2.20 0.68
N VAL A 61 10.35 -1.08 0.26
CA VAL A 61 9.29 -1.07 -0.76
C VAL A 61 9.82 -1.87 -1.94
N ALA A 62 9.21 -3.02 -2.22
CA ALA A 62 9.76 -4.00 -3.14
C ALA A 62 9.91 -3.41 -4.55
N ALA A 63 11.16 -3.28 -4.98
CA ALA A 63 11.63 -3.20 -6.37
C ALA A 63 10.85 -2.29 -7.34
N LEU A 64 10.49 -1.08 -6.92
CA LEU A 64 10.19 -0.02 -7.87
C LEU A 64 11.50 0.60 -8.38
N PRO A 65 11.58 1.06 -9.65
CA PRO A 65 12.75 1.76 -10.14
C PRO A 65 12.97 3.04 -9.31
N VAL A 66 13.89 2.95 -8.36
CA VAL A 66 14.12 3.89 -7.25
C VAL A 66 14.57 5.28 -7.68
N GLU A 67 15.01 5.46 -8.93
CA GLU A 67 15.59 6.72 -9.37
C GLU A 67 14.56 7.86 -9.56
N ARG A 68 13.25 7.55 -9.58
CA ARG A 68 12.17 8.56 -9.79
C ARG A 68 10.95 8.37 -8.89
N VAL A 69 11.06 7.56 -7.85
CA VAL A 69 9.96 7.29 -6.91
C VAL A 69 10.27 7.95 -5.57
N ARG A 70 9.43 8.89 -5.15
CA ARG A 70 9.43 9.45 -3.79
C ARG A 70 8.46 8.64 -2.94
N VAL A 71 8.96 8.06 -1.85
CA VAL A 71 8.18 7.24 -0.94
C VAL A 71 7.80 8.06 0.28
N HIS A 72 6.50 8.08 0.59
CA HIS A 72 5.87 8.72 1.74
C HIS A 72 5.21 7.64 2.59
N ARG A 73 5.25 7.78 3.91
CA ARG A 73 4.69 6.79 4.83
C ARG A 73 3.62 7.45 5.70
N LEU A 74 2.42 6.88 5.71
CA LEU A 74 1.39 7.24 6.70
C LEU A 74 1.63 6.49 8.02
N GLY A 75 2.22 5.29 7.95
CA GLY A 75 2.69 4.55 9.12
C GLY A 75 1.57 4.04 10.04
N LEU A 76 0.39 3.70 9.50
CA LEU A 76 -0.68 3.13 10.32
C LEU A 76 -0.21 1.83 10.97
N ARG A 77 -0.36 1.72 12.29
CA ARG A 77 0.07 0.55 13.08
C ARG A 77 -1.06 -0.47 13.25
N TRP A 78 -2.07 -0.44 12.39
CA TRP A 78 -3.24 -1.31 12.42
C TRP A 78 -3.73 -1.59 10.99
N ALA A 79 -4.61 -2.57 10.85
CA ALA A 79 -5.29 -2.83 9.59
C ALA A 79 -6.21 -1.69 9.18
N VAL A 80 -6.13 -1.26 7.92
CA VAL A 80 -6.88 -0.13 7.38
C VAL A 80 -8.38 -0.40 7.48
N GLN A 81 -9.12 0.57 8.01
CA GLN A 81 -10.56 0.46 8.26
C GLN A 81 -11.31 1.64 7.66
N ASP A 82 -12.64 1.55 7.60
CA ASP A 82 -13.48 2.62 7.07
C ASP A 82 -13.27 3.98 7.73
N GLY A 83 -12.94 3.98 9.03
CA GLY A 83 -12.66 5.20 9.78
C GLY A 83 -11.41 5.95 9.31
N ASP A 84 -10.48 5.27 8.64
CA ASP A 84 -9.20 5.83 8.19
C ASP A 84 -9.32 6.52 6.82
N GLU A 85 -10.48 6.46 6.12
CA GLU A 85 -10.66 7.04 4.78
C GLU A 85 -10.32 8.55 4.76
N ALA A 86 -10.74 9.29 5.79
CA ALA A 86 -10.53 10.74 5.84
C ALA A 86 -9.05 11.11 5.97
N ASP A 87 -8.30 10.36 6.77
CA ASP A 87 -6.86 10.57 6.96
C ASP A 87 -6.08 10.20 5.69
N LEU A 88 -6.50 9.12 5.01
CA LEU A 88 -5.96 8.75 3.70
C LEU A 88 -6.19 9.83 2.64
N VAL A 89 -7.39 10.41 2.61
CA VAL A 89 -7.71 11.52 1.70
C VAL A 89 -6.84 12.74 2.01
N ALA A 90 -6.66 13.07 3.29
CA ALA A 90 -5.80 14.19 3.70
C ALA A 90 -4.34 13.98 3.26
N ALA A 91 -3.78 12.81 3.54
CA ALA A 91 -2.40 12.46 3.14
C ALA A 91 -2.24 12.48 1.61
N LEU A 92 -3.17 11.89 0.86
CA LEU A 92 -3.16 11.92 -0.60
C LEU A 92 -3.31 13.35 -1.16
N SER A 93 -4.14 14.19 -0.55
CA SER A 93 -4.28 15.60 -0.91
C SER A 93 -2.99 16.38 -0.71
N GLU A 94 -2.23 16.08 0.34
CA GLU A 94 -0.91 16.68 0.56
C GLU A 94 0.07 16.30 -0.56
N LEU A 95 0.06 15.03 -0.99
CA LEU A 95 0.92 14.56 -2.08
C LEU A 95 0.56 15.15 -3.45
N VAL A 96 -0.73 15.27 -3.75
CA VAL A 96 -1.18 15.90 -5.00
C VAL A 96 -0.83 17.40 -5.01
N GLY A 97 -0.79 18.04 -3.85
CA GLY A 97 -0.49 19.46 -3.72
C GLY A 97 -1.63 20.36 -4.22
N PHE A 98 -1.34 21.65 -4.33
CA PHE A 98 -2.27 22.65 -4.84
C PHE A 98 -1.91 22.92 -6.32
N ASP A 99 -2.88 22.71 -7.21
CA ASP A 99 -2.74 22.88 -8.67
C ASP A 99 -1.79 21.85 -9.33
N PRO A 100 -2.19 20.55 -9.36
CA PRO A 100 -1.39 19.52 -10.03
C PRO A 100 -1.29 19.77 -11.54
N ASP A 101 -0.15 19.39 -12.14
CA ASP A 101 0.07 19.53 -13.59
C ASP A 101 -0.98 18.75 -14.41
N ASP A 102 -1.24 19.20 -15.65
CA ASP A 102 -2.25 18.62 -16.56
C ASP A 102 -2.01 17.13 -16.91
N ASP A 103 -0.78 16.64 -16.75
CA ASP A 103 -0.38 15.25 -16.96
C ASP A 103 -0.34 14.41 -15.67
N THR A 104 -0.82 14.97 -14.54
CA THR A 104 -0.91 14.26 -13.26
C THR A 104 -2.05 13.25 -13.29
N TRP A 105 -1.79 12.05 -12.78
CA TRP A 105 -2.81 11.00 -12.63
C TRP A 105 -2.64 10.23 -11.32
N CYS A 106 -3.75 9.69 -10.82
CA CYS A 106 -3.79 8.86 -9.63
C CYS A 106 -3.75 7.38 -9.99
N VAL A 107 -3.17 6.57 -9.11
CA VAL A 107 -3.08 5.11 -9.27
C VAL A 107 -3.87 4.43 -8.17
N ALA A 108 -4.77 3.52 -8.53
CA ALA A 108 -5.55 2.76 -7.57
C ALA A 108 -5.53 1.25 -7.90
N PRO A 109 -5.59 0.37 -6.90
CA PRO A 109 -5.81 -1.05 -7.15
C PRO A 109 -7.09 -1.25 -7.95
N ALA A 110 -7.04 -2.02 -9.04
CA ALA A 110 -8.20 -2.48 -9.80
C ALA A 110 -9.06 -3.36 -8.89
N ALA A 111 -10.39 -3.36 -9.10
CA ALA A 111 -11.29 -4.30 -8.44
C ALA A 111 -10.70 -5.72 -8.54
N ALA A 112 -10.32 -6.27 -7.38
CA ALA A 112 -9.86 -7.64 -7.30
C ALA A 112 -11.03 -8.56 -7.63
N GLY A 113 -10.74 -9.76 -8.12
CA GLY A 113 -11.75 -10.80 -8.30
C GLY A 113 -12.36 -11.26 -6.95
N PRO A 114 -12.86 -12.50 -6.84
CA PRO A 114 -13.86 -12.93 -5.84
C PRO A 114 -13.51 -12.83 -4.34
N VAL A 115 -12.35 -12.28 -3.96
CA VAL A 115 -11.98 -11.98 -2.57
C VAL A 115 -11.77 -10.47 -2.45
N ASP A 116 -12.77 -9.77 -1.89
CA ASP A 116 -12.69 -8.35 -1.57
C ASP A 116 -11.82 -8.17 -0.32
N ASP A 117 -10.61 -7.65 -0.50
CA ASP A 117 -9.78 -7.20 0.62
C ASP A 117 -10.31 -5.84 1.12
N PRO A 118 -10.84 -5.76 2.35
CA PRO A 118 -11.46 -4.55 2.86
C PRO A 118 -10.47 -3.38 2.98
N GLU A 119 -9.18 -3.66 3.22
CA GLU A 119 -8.16 -2.61 3.33
C GLU A 119 -7.94 -1.94 1.96
N ILE A 120 -7.87 -2.77 0.91
CA ILE A 120 -7.72 -2.33 -0.47
C ILE A 120 -8.91 -1.47 -0.91
N GLU A 121 -10.13 -1.82 -0.50
CA GLU A 121 -11.31 -1.03 -0.86
C GLU A 121 -11.31 0.35 -0.19
N VAL A 122 -10.84 0.46 1.05
CA VAL A 122 -10.69 1.77 1.72
C VAL A 122 -9.68 2.64 0.97
N VAL A 123 -8.50 2.09 0.64
CA VAL A 123 -7.47 2.81 -0.14
C VAL A 123 -8.01 3.24 -1.50
N ARG A 124 -8.69 2.34 -2.21
CA ARG A 124 -9.29 2.63 -3.52
C ARG A 124 -10.31 3.76 -3.45
N ARG A 125 -11.19 3.74 -2.43
CA ARG A 125 -12.19 4.79 -2.21
C ARG A 125 -11.52 6.14 -1.96
N ALA A 126 -10.48 6.18 -1.12
CA ALA A 126 -9.72 7.40 -0.85
C ALA A 126 -9.07 7.97 -2.12
N VAL A 127 -8.39 7.15 -2.91
CA VAL A 127 -7.77 7.59 -4.19
C VAL A 127 -8.81 8.13 -5.16
N ARG A 128 -9.94 7.42 -5.35
CA ARG A 128 -11.02 7.88 -6.23
C ARG A 128 -11.62 9.20 -5.78
N ARG A 129 -11.70 9.41 -4.46
CA ARG A 129 -12.24 10.64 -3.88
C ARG A 129 -11.31 11.82 -4.15
N VAL A 130 -10.01 11.67 -3.89
CA VAL A 130 -9.01 12.69 -4.21
C VAL A 130 -8.98 12.99 -5.70
N ALA A 131 -8.86 11.97 -6.55
CA ALA A 131 -8.87 12.17 -8.00
C ALA A 131 -10.10 12.95 -8.50
N ARG A 132 -11.29 12.68 -7.93
CA ARG A 132 -12.50 13.46 -8.25
C ARG A 132 -12.40 14.93 -7.83
N VAL A 133 -11.84 15.21 -6.65
CA VAL A 133 -11.70 16.58 -6.13
C VAL A 133 -10.75 17.41 -6.99
N TYR A 134 -9.65 16.82 -7.44
CA TYR A 134 -8.62 17.50 -8.25
C TYR A 134 -8.82 17.35 -9.76
N GLY A 135 -9.86 16.63 -10.22
CA GLY A 135 -10.12 16.42 -11.64
C GLY A 135 -9.12 15.46 -12.34
N LEU A 136 -8.44 14.59 -11.58
CA LEU A 136 -7.37 13.73 -12.08
C LEU A 136 -7.90 12.40 -12.65
N PRO A 137 -7.28 11.87 -13.72
CA PRO A 137 -7.51 10.50 -14.16
C PRO A 137 -7.10 9.47 -13.08
N VAL A 138 -7.75 8.30 -13.09
CA VAL A 138 -7.36 7.17 -12.23
C VAL A 138 -6.97 5.97 -13.09
N LEU A 139 -5.71 5.55 -13.02
CA LEU A 139 -5.23 4.34 -13.68
C LEU A 139 -5.35 3.13 -12.72
N PRO A 140 -6.06 2.06 -13.14
CA PRO A 140 -6.16 0.85 -12.35
C PRO A 140 -4.94 -0.05 -12.57
N TYR A 141 -4.38 -0.63 -11.50
CA TYR A 141 -3.39 -1.71 -11.59
C TYR A 141 -3.91 -2.98 -10.93
N ARG A 142 -3.52 -4.15 -11.42
CA ARG A 142 -3.85 -5.41 -10.74
C ARG A 142 -2.66 -5.83 -9.87
N PRO A 143 -2.79 -5.88 -8.54
CA PRO A 143 -1.81 -6.59 -7.73
C PRO A 143 -1.78 -8.06 -8.17
N ALA A 144 -0.61 -8.69 -8.23
CA ALA A 144 -0.56 -10.13 -8.43
C ALA A 144 -1.33 -10.81 -7.28
N GLY A 145 -2.07 -11.88 -7.59
CA GLY A 145 -2.80 -12.65 -6.59
C GLY A 145 -1.86 -13.18 -5.49
N PRO A 146 -2.39 -13.73 -4.38
CA PRO A 146 -1.54 -14.37 -3.38
C PRO A 146 -0.62 -15.37 -4.09
N VAL A 147 0.69 -15.26 -3.87
CA VAL A 147 1.62 -16.31 -4.22
C VAL A 147 1.17 -17.49 -3.40
N ALA A 148 0.52 -18.48 -4.03
CA ALA A 148 0.33 -19.75 -3.38
C ALA A 148 1.73 -20.19 -2.96
N GLU A 149 1.94 -20.32 -1.65
CA GLU A 149 3.09 -21.08 -1.17
C GLU A 149 2.94 -22.45 -1.82
N ASP A 150 3.72 -22.69 -2.87
CA ASP A 150 3.82 -23.98 -3.50
C ASP A 150 4.53 -24.84 -2.45
N VAL A 151 3.73 -25.42 -1.54
CA VAL A 151 4.18 -26.44 -0.60
C VAL A 151 4.56 -27.62 -1.47
N THR A 152 5.78 -27.57 -2.00
CA THR A 152 6.42 -28.74 -2.60
C THR A 152 6.71 -29.66 -1.42
N GLU A 153 5.76 -30.55 -1.13
CA GLU A 153 6.01 -31.67 -0.23
C GLU A 153 7.25 -32.41 -0.77
N PRO A 154 8.28 -32.67 0.06
CA PRO A 154 9.43 -33.42 -0.40
C PRO A 154 8.99 -34.83 -0.74
N GLU A 155 9.14 -35.19 -2.02
CA GLU A 155 8.91 -36.51 -2.58
C GLU A 155 9.70 -37.55 -1.77
N VAL A 156 8.99 -38.32 -0.94
CA VAL A 156 9.58 -39.42 -0.17
C VAL A 156 9.89 -40.55 -1.16
N LEU A 157 11.16 -40.65 -1.55
CA LEU A 157 11.67 -41.78 -2.31
C LEU A 157 11.37 -43.09 -1.57
N PRO A 158 10.77 -44.11 -2.22
CA PRO A 158 10.56 -45.40 -1.59
C PRO A 158 11.90 -46.09 -1.34
N SER A 159 12.17 -46.37 -0.07
CA SER A 159 13.27 -47.23 0.37
C SER A 159 13.07 -48.63 -0.21
N ALA A 160 13.90 -49.01 -1.17
CA ALA A 160 13.98 -50.39 -1.65
C ALA A 160 14.56 -51.29 -0.54
N VAL A 161 13.86 -52.38 -0.24
CA VAL A 161 14.37 -53.56 0.46
C VAL A 161 14.09 -54.77 -0.41
#